data_AF-A0A352BST8-F1
#
_entry.id   AF-A0A352BST8-F1
#
_cell.length_a   1.000
_cell.length_b   1.000
_cell.length_c   1.000
_cell.angle_alpha   90.00
_cell.angle_beta   90.00
_cell.angle_gamma   90.00
#
_symmetry.space_group_name_H-M   'P 1'
#
loop_
_entity.id
_entity.type
_entity.pdbx_description
1 polymer ?
#
loop_
_entity_poly.entity_id
_entity_poly.type
_entity_poly.pdbx_seq_one_letter_code
_entity_poly.pdbx_strand_id
1 'polypeptide(L)'
;VLYKWNEPVLVKGNQTNQVFEIPMSAMAQAGPLNQIVIKAEFHAENDDILAKNKIYLMPPKDLDLPDPGITYSVSDFADYYAVTLKAERLAKNVFVSSELPGNFSENYFDLLPGEEKTITLSKTAQASSGGHDLESFTAFDQSLKIQTLKDSY
;
A
#
# COMPACT_ATOMS: atom_id res chain seq x y z
N VAL A 1 6.46 12.58 10.08
CA VAL A 1 6.62 13.37 8.84
C VAL A 1 7.82 14.28 9.03
N LEU A 2 8.81 14.24 8.12
CA LEU A 2 10.01 15.09 8.22
C LEU A 2 9.76 16.50 7.67
N TYR A 3 9.11 16.58 6.51
CA TYR A 3 8.75 17.81 5.81
C TYR A 3 7.38 17.65 5.14
N LYS A 4 6.68 18.77 4.93
CA LYS A 4 5.43 18.83 4.17
C LYS A 4 5.41 20.09 3.33
N TRP A 5 5.07 19.95 2.05
CA TRP A 5 4.85 21.05 1.13
C TRP A 5 3.43 20.95 0.57
N ASN A 6 2.79 22.09 0.32
CA ASN A 6 1.47 22.15 -0.28
C ASN A 6 1.36 23.46 -1.08
N GLU A 7 1.05 23.35 -2.36
CA GLU A 7 0.96 24.49 -3.27
C GLU A 7 -0.23 24.29 -4.22
N PRO A 8 -1.08 25.31 -4.44
CA PRO A 8 -2.12 25.24 -5.45
C PRO A 8 -1.50 25.21 -6.85
N VAL A 9 -2.05 24.38 -7.74
CA VAL A 9 -1.53 24.23 -9.11
C VAL A 9 -2.64 24.44 -10.14
N LEU A 10 -2.35 25.24 -11.17
CA LEU A 10 -3.26 25.43 -12.31
C LEU A 10 -2.98 24.35 -13.36
N VAL A 11 -3.92 23.41 -13.51
CA VAL A 11 -3.83 22.36 -14.54
C VAL A 11 -4.46 22.83 -15.83
N LYS A 12 -3.63 23.06 -16.85
CA LYS A 12 -4.10 23.33 -18.21
C LYS A 12 -4.44 22.01 -18.91
N GLY A 13 -5.53 22.00 -19.68
CA GLY A 13 -5.98 20.80 -20.40
C GLY A 13 -4.89 20.26 -21.34
N ASN A 14 -4.70 18.94 -21.32
CA ASN A 14 -3.78 18.19 -22.19
C ASN A 14 -2.32 18.70 -22.16
N GLN A 15 -1.82 19.14 -20.99
CA GLN A 15 -0.43 19.57 -20.82
C GLN A 15 0.26 18.85 -19.67
N THR A 16 1.58 18.74 -19.78
CA THR A 16 2.47 18.34 -18.68
C THR A 16 3.31 19.54 -18.27
N ASN A 17 3.29 19.88 -16.99
CA ASN A 17 4.04 21.00 -16.44
C ASN A 17 4.77 20.56 -15.17
N GLN A 18 6.01 21.01 -14.99
CA GLN A 18 6.68 20.90 -13.71
C GLN A 18 6.06 21.92 -12.74
N VAL A 19 5.45 21.43 -11.67
CA VAL A 19 4.77 22.27 -10.67
C VAL A 19 5.52 22.33 -9.34
N PHE A 20 6.48 21.42 -9.15
CA PHE A 20 7.24 21.34 -7.91
C PHE A 20 8.61 20.73 -8.17
N GLU A 21 9.63 21.22 -7.48
CA GLU A 21 10.99 20.70 -7.53
C GLU A 21 11.57 20.68 -6.12
N ILE A 22 12.18 19.56 -5.75
CA ILE A 22 12.90 19.41 -4.48
C ILE A 22 14.35 19.08 -4.81
N PRO A 23 15.32 19.92 -4.42
CA PRO A 23 16.72 19.60 -4.64
C PRO A 23 17.13 18.40 -3.79
N MET A 24 17.88 17.46 -4.37
CA MET A 24 18.38 16.28 -3.65
C MET A 24 19.20 16.62 -2.40
N SER A 25 19.85 17.78 -2.37
CA SER A 25 20.56 18.28 -1.19
C SER A 25 19.64 18.49 0.01
N ALA A 26 18.39 18.93 -0.20
CA ALA A 26 17.41 19.06 0.87
C ALA A 26 17.01 17.69 1.44
N MET A 27 16.90 16.66 0.59
CA MET A 27 16.63 15.29 1.04
C MET A 27 17.82 14.71 1.80
N ALA A 28 19.04 14.93 1.32
CA ALA A 28 20.25 14.47 2.00
C ALA A 28 20.46 15.13 3.37
N GLN A 29 19.99 16.38 3.55
CA GLN A 29 19.99 17.06 4.86
C GLN A 29 18.91 16.51 5.80
N ALA A 30 17.80 16.00 5.25
CA ALA A 30 16.71 15.42 6.02
C ALA A 30 17.09 14.08 6.68
N GLY A 31 18.02 13.33 6.07
CA GLY A 31 18.49 12.04 6.56
C GLY A 31 19.06 11.12 5.47
N PRO A 32 19.35 9.86 5.80
CA PRO A 32 19.83 8.88 4.83
C PRO A 32 18.81 8.65 3.71
N LEU A 33 19.23 8.80 2.45
CA LEU A 33 18.33 8.72 1.29
C LEU A 33 17.65 7.35 1.15
N ASN A 34 18.29 6.29 1.63
CA ASN A 34 17.74 4.94 1.64
C ASN A 34 16.68 4.69 2.73
N GLN A 35 16.42 5.68 3.59
CA GLN A 35 15.39 5.65 4.64
C GLN A 35 14.32 6.74 4.41
N ILE A 36 14.39 7.46 3.30
CA ILE A 36 13.45 8.54 2.96
C ILE A 36 12.51 8.07 1.84
N VAL A 37 11.21 8.27 2.07
CA VAL A 37 10.16 8.11 1.08
C VAL A 37 9.37 9.41 0.97
N ILE A 38 9.07 9.82 -0.26
CA ILE A 38 8.21 10.97 -0.53
C ILE A 38 6.83 10.45 -0.89
N LYS A 39 5.81 10.90 -0.15
CA LYS A 39 4.41 10.74 -0.52
C LYS A 39 3.97 12.01 -1.25
N ALA A 40 3.58 11.87 -2.51
CA ALA A 40 3.03 12.95 -3.31
C ALA A 40 1.56 12.68 -3.57
N GLU A 41 0.70 13.65 -3.30
CA GLU A 41 -0.74 13.58 -3.55
C GLU A 41 -1.16 14.81 -4.34
N PHE A 42 -2.06 14.60 -5.30
CA PHE A 42 -2.69 15.66 -6.08
C PHE A 42 -4.17 15.65 -5.77
N HIS A 43 -4.66 16.78 -5.27
CA HIS A 43 -6.04 16.94 -4.81
C HIS A 43 -6.81 17.89 -5.72
N ALA A 44 -8.11 17.62 -5.88
CA ALA A 44 -9.06 18.58 -6.41
C ALA A 44 -9.36 19.69 -5.37
N GLU A 45 -10.03 20.76 -5.79
CA GLU A 45 -10.42 21.86 -4.90
C GLU A 45 -11.35 21.43 -3.76
N ASN A 46 -12.07 20.33 -3.92
CA ASN A 46 -12.92 19.72 -2.89
C ASN A 46 -12.17 18.71 -2.00
N ASP A 47 -10.84 18.73 -2.02
CA ASP A 47 -9.91 17.84 -1.30
C ASP A 47 -9.90 16.37 -1.74
N ASP A 48 -10.66 15.99 -2.78
CA ASP A 48 -10.61 14.64 -3.33
C ASP A 48 -9.23 14.32 -3.90
N ILE A 49 -8.65 13.18 -3.52
CA ILE A 49 -7.38 12.71 -4.06
C ILE A 49 -7.58 12.25 -5.51
N LEU A 50 -7.05 13.01 -6.46
CA LEU A 50 -7.07 12.70 -7.90
C LEU A 50 -5.92 11.79 -8.31
N ALA A 51 -4.76 11.92 -7.67
CA ALA A 51 -3.61 11.05 -7.89
C ALA A 51 -2.74 10.96 -6.64
N LYS A 52 -2.03 9.84 -6.50
CA LYS A 52 -1.05 9.62 -5.44
C LYS A 52 0.16 8.87 -5.98
N ASN A 53 1.34 9.18 -5.45
CA ASN A 53 2.57 8.48 -5.78
C ASN A 53 3.48 8.38 -4.55
N LYS A 54 4.32 7.35 -4.54
CA LYS A 54 5.38 7.13 -3.54
C LYS A 54 6.71 7.08 -4.27
N ILE A 55 7.61 7.98 -3.91
CA ILE A 55 8.92 8.12 -4.57
C ILE A 55 9.99 7.69 -3.58
N TYR A 56 10.81 6.73 -4.00
CA TYR A 56 11.97 6.23 -3.27
C TYR A 56 13.23 6.80 -3.90
N LEU A 57 14.19 7.20 -3.07
CA LEU A 57 15.38 7.93 -3.54
C LEU A 57 16.56 7.02 -3.86
N MET A 58 16.41 5.72 -3.61
CA MET A 58 17.41 4.67 -3.85
C MET A 58 16.74 3.44 -4.47
N PRO A 59 17.47 2.61 -5.25
CA PRO A 59 16.90 1.39 -5.79
C PRO A 59 16.53 0.39 -4.67
N PRO A 60 15.57 -0.51 -4.89
CA PRO A 60 15.03 -1.39 -3.85
C PRO A 60 16.07 -2.15 -3.00
N LYS A 61 17.13 -2.67 -3.63
CA LYS A 61 18.21 -3.40 -2.96
C LYS A 61 19.09 -2.56 -2.02
N ASP A 62 19.07 -1.24 -2.19
CA ASP A 62 19.88 -0.30 -1.40
C ASP A 62 19.01 0.40 -0.34
N LEU A 63 17.70 0.14 -0.30
CA LEU A 63 16.79 0.64 0.73
C LEU A 63 17.07 -0.06 2.06
N ASP A 64 17.10 0.73 3.13
CA ASP A 64 17.17 0.20 4.49
C ASP A 64 15.74 0.03 5.02
N LEU A 65 15.16 -1.13 4.72
CA LEU A 65 13.80 -1.47 5.12
C LEU A 65 13.85 -2.15 6.50
N PRO A 66 13.26 -1.55 7.56
CA PRO A 66 13.13 -2.22 8.84
C PRO A 66 12.02 -3.29 8.78
N ASP A 67 11.94 -4.12 9.83
CA ASP A 67 10.72 -4.91 10.07
C ASP A 67 9.51 -3.95 10.17
N PRO A 68 8.52 -4.08 9.26
CA PRO A 68 7.39 -3.17 9.20
C PRO A 68 6.45 -3.27 10.41
N GLY A 69 6.51 -4.36 11.19
CA GLY A 69 5.57 -4.61 12.28
C GLY A 69 4.13 -4.65 11.77
N ILE A 70 3.87 -5.41 10.70
CA ILE A 70 2.51 -5.51 10.14
C ILE A 70 1.60 -6.22 11.13
N THR A 71 0.43 -5.62 11.33
CA THR A 71 -0.71 -6.24 11.99
C THR A 71 -1.88 -6.29 11.02
N TYR A 72 -2.80 -7.23 11.21
CA TYR A 72 -4.00 -7.30 10.41
C TYR A 72 -5.20 -7.78 11.22
N SER A 73 -6.39 -7.49 10.70
CA SER A 73 -7.66 -8.03 11.19
C SER A 73 -8.53 -8.45 10.01
N VAL A 74 -9.34 -9.49 10.18
CA VAL A 74 -10.26 -9.99 9.16
C VAL A 74 -11.70 -9.81 9.60
N SER A 75 -12.53 -9.30 8.68
CA SER A 75 -13.98 -9.24 8.84
C SER A 75 -14.66 -10.15 7.80
N ASP A 76 -15.65 -10.90 8.28
CA ASP A 76 -16.45 -11.80 7.46
C ASP A 76 -17.75 -11.12 6.99
N PHE A 77 -17.97 -11.08 5.68
CA PHE A 77 -19.22 -10.59 5.09
C PHE A 77 -19.84 -11.69 4.22
N ALA A 78 -21.12 -11.50 3.86
CA ALA A 78 -21.87 -12.49 3.09
C ALA A 78 -21.14 -12.92 1.80
N ASP A 79 -20.61 -11.94 1.05
CA ASP A 79 -20.07 -12.18 -0.30
C ASP A 79 -18.55 -12.02 -0.40
N TYR A 80 -17.87 -11.59 0.66
CA TYR A 80 -16.42 -11.34 0.64
C TYR A 80 -15.80 -11.38 2.05
N TYR A 81 -14.48 -11.55 2.10
CA TYR A 81 -13.67 -11.27 3.28
C TYR A 81 -13.01 -9.90 3.14
N ALA A 82 -12.93 -9.13 4.23
CA ALA A 82 -12.17 -7.89 4.28
C ALA A 82 -10.96 -8.06 5.20
N VAL A 83 -9.76 -7.79 4.69
CA VAL A 83 -8.50 -7.83 5.44
C VAL A 83 -8.02 -6.40 5.60
N THR A 84 -7.98 -5.90 6.83
CA THR A 84 -7.41 -4.58 7.14
C THR A 84 -6.00 -4.77 7.66
N LEU A 85 -5.02 -4.19 6.96
CA LEU A 85 -3.60 -4.23 7.31
C LEU A 85 -3.13 -2.87 7.82
N LYS A 86 -2.24 -2.89 8.80
CA LYS A 86 -1.57 -1.71 9.36
C LYS A 86 -0.09 -2.00 9.53
N ALA A 87 0.76 -1.00 9.29
CA ALA A 87 2.20 -1.11 9.54
C ALA A 87 2.68 -0.03 10.53
N GLU A 88 3.59 -0.40 11.44
CA GLU A 88 4.25 0.53 12.34
C GLU A 88 5.38 1.29 11.64
N ARG A 89 6.02 0.65 10.66
CA ARG A 89 7.08 1.23 9.82
C ARG A 89 6.72 1.05 8.35
N LEU A 90 7.58 1.54 7.44
CA LEU A 90 7.36 1.37 6.00
C LEU A 90 7.29 -0.11 5.64
N ALA A 91 6.14 -0.56 5.15
CA ALA A 91 5.97 -1.87 4.51
C ALA A 91 5.94 -1.67 2.99
N LYS A 92 7.05 -2.02 2.32
CA LYS A 92 7.16 -1.89 0.86
C LYS A 92 6.69 -3.14 0.14
N ASN A 93 5.91 -2.97 -0.93
CA ASN A 93 5.37 -4.01 -1.79
C ASN A 93 4.68 -5.13 -0.99
N VAL A 94 3.76 -4.75 -0.10
CA VAL A 94 2.92 -5.67 0.67
C VAL A 94 2.19 -6.59 -0.30
N PHE A 95 2.50 -7.88 -0.19
CA PHE A 95 1.91 -8.97 -0.92
C PHE A 95 1.07 -9.81 0.03
N VAL A 96 -0.23 -9.93 -0.27
CA VAL A 96 -1.16 -10.75 0.51
C VAL A 96 -1.62 -11.93 -0.35
N SER A 97 -1.61 -13.11 0.24
CA SER A 97 -2.09 -14.37 -0.37
C SER A 97 -2.84 -15.22 0.63
N SER A 98 -3.65 -16.15 0.13
CA SER A 98 -4.41 -17.13 0.90
C SER A 98 -4.49 -18.46 0.14
N GLU A 99 -4.94 -19.52 0.80
CA GLU A 99 -5.22 -20.81 0.12
C GLU A 99 -6.54 -20.77 -0.65
N LEU A 100 -7.43 -19.82 -0.32
CA LEU A 100 -8.68 -19.62 -1.03
C LEU A 100 -8.44 -19.09 -2.46
N PRO A 101 -9.19 -19.58 -3.46
CA PRO A 101 -9.10 -19.09 -4.83
C PRO A 101 -9.67 -17.68 -4.96
N GLY A 102 -9.05 -16.87 -5.82
CA GLY A 102 -9.47 -15.51 -6.12
C GLY A 102 -8.31 -14.51 -6.01
N ASN A 103 -8.59 -13.27 -6.39
CA ASN A 103 -7.65 -12.18 -6.26
C ASN A 103 -8.14 -11.21 -5.17
N PHE A 104 -7.21 -10.70 -4.37
CA PHE A 104 -7.49 -9.54 -3.54
C PHE A 104 -7.76 -8.31 -4.41
N SER A 105 -8.62 -7.41 -3.92
CA SER A 105 -8.98 -6.17 -4.60
C SER A 105 -7.78 -5.29 -4.95
N GLU A 106 -6.71 -5.41 -4.16
CA GLU A 106 -5.43 -4.76 -4.42
C GLU A 106 -4.30 -5.62 -3.83
N ASN A 107 -3.15 -5.62 -4.49
CA ASN A 107 -1.95 -6.32 -4.02
C ASN A 107 -0.71 -5.52 -4.45
N TYR A 108 0.46 -5.81 -3.88
CA TYR A 108 1.72 -5.10 -4.16
C TYR A 108 1.69 -3.60 -3.85
N PHE A 109 1.02 -3.21 -2.76
CA PHE A 109 0.95 -1.82 -2.32
C PHE A 109 1.94 -1.53 -1.20
N ASP A 110 2.25 -0.26 -0.98
CA ASP A 110 3.08 0.17 0.16
C ASP A 110 2.19 0.68 1.30
N LEU A 111 2.53 0.37 2.56
CA LEU A 111 1.98 1.03 3.76
C LEU A 111 3.04 1.93 4.38
N LEU A 112 2.73 3.23 4.54
CA LEU A 112 3.57 4.11 5.35
C LEU A 112 3.32 3.88 6.85
N PRO A 113 4.22 4.35 7.73
CA PRO A 113 4.02 4.26 9.18
C PRO A 113 2.66 4.80 9.61
N GLY A 114 1.85 3.94 10.23
CA GLY A 114 0.50 4.25 10.70
C GLY A 114 -0.59 4.27 9.63
N GLU A 115 -0.28 4.05 8.35
CA GLU A 115 -1.30 3.86 7.31
C GLU A 115 -2.02 2.52 7.50
N GLU A 116 -3.34 2.57 7.35
CA GLU A 116 -4.21 1.40 7.32
C GLU A 116 -4.77 1.22 5.91
N LYS A 117 -4.94 -0.04 5.51
CA LYS A 117 -5.56 -0.36 4.23
C LYS A 117 -6.40 -1.60 4.34
N THR A 118 -7.63 -1.52 3.82
CA THR A 118 -8.51 -2.67 3.68
C THR A 118 -8.48 -3.16 2.25
N ILE A 119 -8.21 -4.45 2.07
CA ILE A 119 -8.35 -5.18 0.81
C ILE A 119 -9.43 -6.24 0.97
N THR A 120 -10.08 -6.62 -0.12
CA THR A 120 -11.18 -7.60 -0.09
C THR A 120 -10.89 -8.80 -0.97
N LEU A 121 -11.38 -9.98 -0.57
CA LEU A 121 -11.37 -11.21 -1.37
C LEU A 121 -12.81 -11.69 -1.56
N SER A 122 -13.25 -11.80 -2.82
CA SER A 122 -14.62 -12.23 -3.13
C SER A 122 -14.82 -13.73 -2.89
N LYS A 123 -15.91 -14.10 -2.22
CA LYS A 123 -16.33 -15.50 -2.03
C LYS A 123 -17.00 -16.10 -3.26
N THR A 124 -17.49 -15.27 -4.19
CA THR A 124 -18.19 -15.76 -5.38
C THR A 124 -17.29 -16.55 -6.34
N ALA A 125 -15.97 -16.32 -6.28
CA ALA A 125 -14.98 -17.13 -7.01
C ALA A 125 -14.91 -18.59 -6.49
N GLN A 126 -15.32 -18.83 -5.24
CA GLN A 126 -15.41 -20.18 -4.66
C GLN A 126 -16.67 -20.92 -5.14
N ALA A 127 -17.79 -20.21 -5.31
CA ALA A 127 -19.06 -20.81 -5.74
C ALA A 127 -19.04 -21.31 -7.19
N SER A 128 -18.15 -20.75 -8.03
CA SER A 128 -18.03 -21.08 -9.45
C SER A 128 -16.99 -22.16 -9.76
N SER A 129 -16.19 -22.56 -8.76
CA SER A 129 -15.12 -23.57 -8.87
C SER A 129 -15.55 -24.97 -8.38
N GLY A 130 -16.83 -25.31 -8.54
CA GLY A 130 -17.33 -26.69 -8.49
C GLY A 130 -16.92 -27.50 -7.25
N GLY A 131 -17.58 -27.25 -6.12
CA GLY A 131 -17.60 -28.19 -4.99
C GLY A 131 -16.65 -27.89 -3.81
N HIS A 132 -16.14 -26.68 -3.68
CA HIS A 132 -15.54 -26.24 -2.42
C HIS A 132 -16.63 -25.66 -1.54
N ASP A 133 -16.94 -26.35 -0.44
CA ASP A 133 -17.69 -25.76 0.68
C ASP A 133 -17.07 -24.39 1.00
N LEU A 134 -17.89 -23.39 1.32
CA LEU A 134 -17.41 -22.10 1.80
C LEU A 134 -16.39 -22.36 2.91
N GLU A 135 -15.11 -22.11 2.61
CA GLU A 135 -14.03 -22.24 3.57
C GLU A 135 -14.41 -21.42 4.79
N SER A 136 -14.40 -22.04 5.97
CA SER A 136 -14.78 -21.35 7.20
C SER A 136 -13.93 -20.10 7.40
N PHE A 137 -14.49 -19.06 8.02
CA PHE A 137 -13.74 -17.85 8.38
C PHE A 137 -12.40 -18.16 9.06
N THR A 138 -12.38 -19.16 9.97
CA THR A 138 -11.16 -19.60 10.65
C THR A 138 -10.11 -20.17 9.71
N ALA A 139 -10.53 -20.96 8.71
CA ALA A 139 -9.60 -21.51 7.72
C ALA A 139 -9.01 -20.40 6.84
N PHE A 140 -9.85 -19.47 6.39
CA PHE A 140 -9.38 -18.30 5.64
C PHE A 140 -8.35 -17.49 6.43
N ASP A 141 -8.69 -17.11 7.67
CA ASP A 141 -7.82 -16.31 8.54
C ASP A 141 -6.47 -17.00 8.81
N GLN A 142 -6.48 -18.32 9.05
CA GLN A 142 -5.26 -19.11 9.26
C GLN A 142 -4.42 -19.29 7.98
N SER A 143 -5.05 -19.20 6.80
CA SER A 143 -4.35 -19.34 5.51
C SER A 143 -3.66 -18.07 5.03
N LEU A 144 -3.98 -16.91 5.63
CA LEU A 144 -3.44 -15.62 5.20
C LEU A 144 -1.93 -15.56 5.38
N LYS A 145 -1.24 -15.20 4.28
CA LYS A 145 0.19 -14.93 4.26
C LYS A 145 0.42 -13.52 3.77
N ILE A 146 1.11 -12.74 4.59
CA ILE A 146 1.49 -11.37 4.29
C ILE A 146 3.02 -11.35 4.18
N GLN A 147 3.51 -10.86 3.04
CA GLN A 147 4.93 -10.69 2.77
C GLN A 147 5.19 -9.27 2.31
N THR A 148 6.41 -8.80 2.49
CA THR A 148 6.88 -7.51 2.02
C THR A 148 8.17 -7.68 1.27
N LEU A 149 8.65 -6.60 0.65
CA LEU A 149 9.96 -6.58 0.04
C LEU A 149 11.07 -6.96 1.04
N LYS A 150 10.93 -6.61 2.32
CA LYS A 150 11.91 -6.96 3.36
C LYS A 150 12.07 -8.48 3.55
N ASP A 151 11.00 -9.24 3.32
CA ASP A 151 11.00 -10.70 3.49
C ASP A 151 11.67 -11.44 2.33
N SER A 152 12.06 -10.73 1.27
CA SER A 152 12.72 -11.31 0.10
C SER A 152 14.25 -11.39 0.20
N TYR A 153 14.87 -10.85 1.27
CA TYR A 153 16.31 -10.85 1.50
C TYR A 153 16.73 -10.76 2.98
#